data_AF-M6KAZ5-F1
#
_entry.id   AF-M6KAZ5-F1
#
_cell.length_a   1.000
_cell.length_b   1.000
_cell.length_c   1.000
_cell.angle_alpha   90.00
_cell.angle_beta   90.00
_cell.angle_gamma   90.00
#
_symmetry.space_group_name_H-M   'P 1'
#
loop_
_entity.id
_entity.type
_entity.pdbx_description
1 polymer ?
#
loop_
_entity_poly.entity_id
_entity_poly.type
_entity_poly.pdbx_seq_one_letter_code
_entity_poly.pdbx_strand_id
1 'polypeptide(L)'
;MIQKISQPIEKIKNQYEAVVIGSGYGGAIAASRLSRAGIEVCLLERGKEIRPGEFPNKEISALEEVQANYEDKQIGPKNGLFDFHFNKDINVLVGCGLGGTSLINANVSLRAVPEVFQDPAWPKNIREEASKHGFDPYYSLAEEMLRPNPIPNQYRNLAKHQALKTSASFLKKEFYPTPINVTFQSKINHVGVKQEACTNCGDCVTGCNVSSKNTTLMNYLPDAANFGAQIFTEVKVSYIEKQEDSWLIHFVPLGLDREKFSKDELFIRAKTVILSAGSLGSTEILLRSKEKGLNVSDSVGVRFSGNGDMLGFSYNGNTTINGIGFGSKKTNTEVGPCITGVIDTRKGASLNEGMIIEEGSIPGAIRGQLPEIFAIASKLTGVKTKKGFFQWVIEKIRIFLSFILGSYRGAVKNTQTYLVMAHDGNDGKMFLQNDRLRISWPNVGKKPIFEKISTILKEATVPLQGTYIKNPVWNRLTDQDLISVHPLGGCPMGDDASTSAVNENCQVYSGKSGKETYNGLYIMDGSVIPRSLGVNPLLTICAISERACEKLISQKGLTINYNLPSYPKHTNVPDEKTLGIEFTECMKGFFPLNPKKTQKEVIKSVRTKALP
;
A
#
# COMPACT_ATOMS: atom_id res chain seq x y z
N MET A 1 -10.55 21.88 -3.83
CA MET A 1 -10.18 20.74 -2.96
C MET A 1 -10.96 19.53 -3.41
N ILE A 2 -10.41 18.32 -3.25
CA ILE A 2 -11.13 17.08 -3.55
C ILE A 2 -12.27 16.93 -2.54
N GLN A 3 -13.47 16.64 -3.02
CA GLN A 3 -14.65 16.45 -2.18
C GLN A 3 -14.47 15.20 -1.33
N LYS A 4 -14.92 15.26 -0.08
CA LYS A 4 -14.95 14.10 0.81
C LYS A 4 -15.91 13.06 0.24
N ILE A 5 -15.45 11.81 0.08
CA ILE A 5 -16.30 10.71 -0.43
C ILE A 5 -16.72 9.73 0.66
N SER A 6 -16.04 9.73 1.81
CA SER A 6 -16.49 8.97 2.97
C SER A 6 -17.72 9.60 3.64
N GLN A 7 -18.58 8.74 4.16
CA GLN A 7 -19.80 9.09 4.87
C GLN A 7 -19.61 8.92 6.39
N PRO A 8 -20.40 9.64 7.22
CA PRO A 8 -20.42 9.42 8.67
C PRO A 8 -20.80 7.97 9.01
N ILE A 9 -20.16 7.40 10.03
CA ILE A 9 -20.36 5.98 10.41
C ILE A 9 -21.79 5.66 10.84
N GLU A 10 -22.56 6.66 11.27
CA GLU A 10 -23.97 6.53 11.67
C GLU A 10 -24.86 6.20 10.47
N LYS A 11 -24.37 6.40 9.24
CA LYS A 11 -25.07 6.01 8.01
C LYS A 11 -24.82 4.56 7.60
N ILE A 12 -23.97 3.82 8.32
CA ILE A 12 -23.80 2.38 8.10
C ILE A 12 -25.14 1.69 8.33
N LYS A 13 -25.64 0.99 7.31
CA LYS A 13 -26.85 0.17 7.38
C LYS A 13 -26.55 -1.16 8.09
N ASN A 14 -27.58 -1.77 8.65
CA ASN A 14 -27.46 -3.09 9.27
C ASN A 14 -27.20 -4.21 8.25
N GLN A 15 -27.52 -3.98 6.96
CA GLN A 15 -27.37 -4.97 5.90
C GLN A 15 -27.01 -4.32 4.56
N TYR A 16 -26.19 -5.03 3.78
CA TYR A 16 -25.82 -4.71 2.41
C TYR A 16 -25.87 -5.94 1.51
N GLU A 17 -25.90 -5.75 0.19
CA GLU A 17 -25.66 -6.88 -0.73
C GLU A 17 -24.20 -7.32 -0.68
N ALA A 18 -23.26 -6.37 -0.79
CA ALA A 18 -21.83 -6.62 -0.72
C ALA A 18 -21.12 -5.70 0.28
N VAL A 19 -20.20 -6.26 1.06
CA VAL A 19 -19.26 -5.52 1.92
C VAL A 19 -17.84 -5.77 1.42
N VAL A 20 -17.12 -4.68 1.15
CA VAL A 20 -15.70 -4.67 0.78
C VAL A 20 -14.88 -4.16 1.96
N ILE A 21 -13.88 -4.92 2.39
CA ILE A 21 -13.08 -4.60 3.57
C ILE A 21 -11.69 -4.18 3.11
N GLY A 22 -11.36 -2.90 3.29
CA GLY A 22 -10.13 -2.27 2.82
C GLY A 22 -10.30 -1.55 1.48
N SER A 23 -9.61 -0.41 1.35
CA SER A 23 -9.74 0.51 0.20
C SER A 23 -8.49 0.60 -0.69
N GLY A 24 -7.58 -0.37 -0.56
CA GLY A 24 -6.42 -0.52 -1.44
C GLY A 24 -6.81 -0.86 -2.89
N TYR A 25 -5.84 -1.28 -3.70
CA TYR A 25 -6.06 -1.59 -5.12
C TYR A 25 -7.26 -2.51 -5.38
N GLY A 26 -7.26 -3.72 -4.81
CA GLY A 26 -8.34 -4.67 -5.09
C GLY A 26 -9.68 -4.28 -4.46
N GLY A 27 -9.68 -3.63 -3.29
CA GLY A 27 -10.92 -3.17 -2.65
C GLY A 27 -11.58 -2.01 -3.40
N ALA A 28 -10.78 -1.06 -3.88
CA ALA A 28 -11.29 0.03 -4.71
C ALA A 28 -11.84 -0.48 -6.06
N ILE A 29 -11.17 -1.45 -6.68
CA ILE A 29 -11.66 -2.13 -7.88
C ILE A 29 -12.98 -2.84 -7.59
N ALA A 30 -13.02 -3.68 -6.55
CA ALA A 30 -14.23 -4.40 -6.16
C ALA A 30 -15.40 -3.45 -5.93
N ALA A 31 -15.21 -2.37 -5.17
CA ALA A 31 -16.27 -1.40 -4.94
C ALA A 31 -16.74 -0.70 -6.24
N SER A 32 -15.82 -0.31 -7.12
CA SER A 32 -16.14 0.29 -8.42
C SER A 32 -16.93 -0.67 -9.30
N ARG A 33 -16.43 -1.89 -9.51
CA ARG A 33 -17.00 -2.85 -10.45
C ARG A 33 -18.34 -3.40 -10.00
N LEU A 34 -18.49 -3.71 -8.70
CA LEU A 34 -19.77 -4.15 -8.14
C LEU A 34 -20.82 -3.03 -8.23
N SER A 35 -20.48 -1.78 -7.88
CA SER A 35 -21.42 -0.67 -7.95
C SER A 35 -21.84 -0.35 -9.40
N ARG A 36 -20.90 -0.43 -10.35
CA ARG A 36 -21.20 -0.31 -11.79
C ARG A 36 -22.11 -1.41 -12.33
N ALA A 37 -22.10 -2.58 -11.71
CA ALA A 37 -23.01 -3.68 -12.00
C ALA A 37 -24.37 -3.55 -11.28
N GLY A 38 -24.59 -2.46 -10.53
CA GLY A 38 -25.84 -2.19 -9.81
C GLY A 38 -25.95 -2.87 -8.44
N ILE A 39 -24.85 -3.45 -7.92
CA ILE A 39 -24.82 -4.08 -6.59
C ILE A 39 -24.71 -2.99 -5.51
N GLU A 40 -25.48 -3.13 -4.44
CA GLU A 40 -25.34 -2.26 -3.28
C GLU A 40 -24.07 -2.59 -2.50
N VAL A 41 -23.12 -1.66 -2.48
CA VAL A 41 -21.80 -1.84 -1.87
C VAL A 41 -21.60 -0.95 -0.64
N CYS A 42 -21.10 -1.56 0.44
CA CYS A 42 -20.47 -0.88 1.56
C CYS A 42 -18.97 -1.15 1.57
N LEU A 43 -18.14 -0.12 1.56
CA LEU A 43 -16.69 -0.21 1.73
C LEU A 43 -16.31 0.27 3.13
N LEU A 44 -15.57 -0.57 3.87
CA LEU A 44 -15.04 -0.26 5.19
C LEU A 44 -13.52 -0.10 5.14
N GLU A 45 -13.01 1.05 5.55
CA GLU A 45 -11.59 1.37 5.63
C GLU A 45 -11.18 1.65 7.08
N ARG A 46 -10.07 1.05 7.53
CA ARG A 46 -9.53 1.23 8.89
C ARG A 46 -8.94 2.62 9.10
N GLY A 47 -8.25 3.17 8.11
CA GLY A 47 -7.60 4.48 8.21
C GLY A 47 -8.52 5.65 7.87
N LYS A 48 -7.94 6.85 7.88
CA LYS A 48 -8.61 8.14 7.61
C LYS A 48 -8.76 8.41 6.11
N GLU A 49 -9.68 9.29 5.71
CA GLU A 49 -9.64 9.93 4.40
C GLU A 49 -8.68 11.13 4.42
N ILE A 50 -7.45 10.92 3.93
CA ILE A 50 -6.41 11.97 3.84
C ILE A 50 -6.36 12.46 2.40
N ARG A 51 -6.68 13.74 2.18
CA ARG A 51 -6.77 14.34 0.84
C ARG A 51 -5.49 15.09 0.46
N PRO A 52 -5.25 15.33 -0.84
CA PRO A 52 -4.17 16.22 -1.25
C PRO A 52 -4.25 17.58 -0.55
N GLY A 53 -3.17 17.95 0.13
CA GLY A 53 -3.06 19.11 1.00
C GLY A 53 -2.98 18.75 2.49
N GLU A 54 -3.46 17.56 2.87
CA GLU A 54 -3.52 17.07 4.25
C GLU A 54 -2.41 16.04 4.57
N PHE A 55 -1.67 15.56 3.57
CA PHE A 55 -0.58 14.59 3.80
C PHE A 55 0.60 15.22 4.55
N PRO A 56 1.28 14.45 5.42
CA PRO A 56 2.39 14.97 6.21
C PRO A 56 3.55 15.44 5.34
N ASN A 57 3.96 16.70 5.54
CA ASN A 57 5.07 17.35 4.80
C ASN A 57 6.16 17.93 5.73
N LYS A 58 6.04 17.66 7.04
CA LYS A 58 7.00 17.97 8.10
C LYS A 58 7.30 16.70 8.91
N GLU A 59 8.46 16.67 9.57
CA GLU A 59 8.90 15.54 10.41
C GLU A 59 7.90 15.22 11.53
N ILE A 60 7.46 16.22 12.30
CA ILE A 60 6.52 16.02 13.41
C ILE A 60 5.18 15.45 12.93
N SER A 61 4.59 16.05 11.89
CA SER A 61 3.33 15.54 11.31
C SER A 61 3.46 14.15 10.73
N ALA A 62 4.64 13.76 10.23
CA ALA A 62 4.88 12.41 9.73
C ALA A 62 4.93 11.42 10.89
N LEU A 63 5.56 11.77 12.02
CA LEU A 63 5.63 10.93 13.22
C LEU A 63 4.26 10.72 13.87
N GLU A 64 3.37 11.72 13.84
CA GLU A 64 1.98 11.61 14.32
C GLU A 64 1.15 10.58 13.54
N GLU A 65 1.54 10.30 12.30
CA GLU A 65 0.89 9.32 11.42
C GLU A 65 1.60 7.95 11.41
N VAL A 66 2.65 7.77 12.22
CA VAL A 66 3.34 6.47 12.35
C VAL A 66 2.65 5.60 13.39
N GLN A 67 2.32 4.38 12.98
CA GLN A 67 2.02 3.29 13.89
C GLN A 67 3.05 2.17 13.73
N ALA A 68 3.46 1.60 14.86
CA ALA A 68 4.51 0.60 14.95
C ALA A 68 4.02 -0.62 15.73
N ASN A 69 4.03 -1.77 15.07
CA ASN A 69 3.50 -3.02 15.57
C ASN A 69 4.65 -4.01 15.87
N TYR A 70 4.99 -4.12 17.15
CA TYR A 70 5.99 -5.05 17.68
C TYR A 70 5.33 -6.32 18.22
N GLU A 71 6.14 -7.32 18.56
CA GLU A 71 5.64 -8.60 19.08
C GLU A 71 4.81 -8.42 20.37
N ASP A 72 5.25 -7.54 21.26
CA ASP A 72 4.70 -7.33 22.60
C ASP A 72 3.80 -6.09 22.73
N LYS A 73 3.89 -5.14 21.79
CA LYS A 73 3.19 -3.85 21.89
C LYS A 73 2.89 -3.20 20.53
N GLN A 74 1.89 -2.33 20.52
CA GLN A 74 1.62 -1.39 19.44
C GLN A 74 1.81 0.04 19.93
N ILE A 75 2.49 0.86 19.14
CA ILE A 75 2.77 2.27 19.44
C ILE A 75 2.17 3.14 18.32
N GLY A 76 1.68 4.33 18.67
CA GLY A 76 1.07 5.27 17.72
C GLY A 76 -0.43 5.05 17.52
N PRO A 77 -1.09 5.89 16.70
CA PRO A 77 -2.52 5.81 16.47
C PRO A 77 -2.89 4.64 15.56
N LYS A 78 -3.93 3.86 15.93
CA LYS A 78 -4.39 2.66 15.18
C LYS A 78 -4.87 2.95 13.75
N ASN A 79 -5.12 4.21 13.42
CA ASN A 79 -5.58 4.71 12.12
C ASN A 79 -4.50 5.59 11.43
N GLY A 80 -3.25 5.61 11.92
CA GLY A 80 -2.16 6.40 11.34
C GLY A 80 -1.72 5.89 9.97
N LEU A 81 -1.35 6.81 9.07
CA LEU A 81 -1.04 6.51 7.66
C LEU A 81 0.07 5.46 7.43
N PHE A 82 1.15 5.48 8.22
CA PHE A 82 2.31 4.60 8.02
C PHE A 82 2.27 3.46 9.04
N ASP A 83 1.97 2.24 8.58
CA ASP A 83 1.87 1.06 9.44
C ASP A 83 3.08 0.15 9.29
N PHE A 84 3.98 0.23 10.28
CA PHE A 84 5.18 -0.58 10.36
C PHE A 84 4.93 -1.85 11.18
N HIS A 85 5.18 -3.00 10.57
CA HIS A 85 5.15 -4.31 11.22
C HIS A 85 6.58 -4.79 11.43
N PHE A 86 7.02 -4.76 12.70
CA PHE A 86 8.34 -5.21 13.10
C PHE A 86 8.31 -6.68 13.50
N ASN A 87 9.07 -7.52 12.80
CA ASN A 87 9.13 -8.97 13.04
C ASN A 87 10.58 -9.46 13.08
N LYS A 88 10.75 -10.72 13.48
CA LYS A 88 12.08 -11.32 13.69
C LYS A 88 12.86 -11.63 12.40
N ASP A 89 12.26 -11.63 11.23
CA ASP A 89 12.99 -11.99 10.01
C ASP A 89 12.87 -10.94 8.90
N ILE A 90 11.70 -10.29 8.82
CA ILE A 90 11.40 -9.29 7.81
C ILE A 90 10.42 -8.27 8.37
N ASN A 91 10.73 -6.99 8.15
CA ASN A 91 9.82 -5.90 8.49
C ASN A 91 8.96 -5.54 7.29
N VAL A 92 7.75 -5.03 7.53
CA VAL A 92 6.82 -4.64 6.47
C VAL A 92 6.29 -3.24 6.73
N LEU A 93 6.22 -2.41 5.68
CA LEU A 93 5.54 -1.11 5.73
C LEU A 93 4.35 -1.12 4.78
N VAL A 94 3.17 -0.80 5.30
CA VAL A 94 1.93 -0.63 4.51
C VAL A 94 1.26 0.72 4.80
N GLY A 95 0.42 1.17 3.87
CA GLY A 95 -0.38 2.38 4.05
C GLY A 95 -1.74 2.08 4.66
N CYS A 96 -2.21 2.96 5.55
CA CYS A 96 -3.51 2.85 6.23
C CYS A 96 -4.32 4.14 6.05
N GLY A 97 -5.39 4.08 5.27
CA GLY A 97 -6.17 5.26 4.87
C GLY A 97 -7.03 4.96 3.64
N LEU A 98 -7.96 5.85 3.32
CA LEU A 98 -8.85 5.70 2.16
C LEU A 98 -8.04 5.75 0.85
N GLY A 99 -7.68 4.57 0.35
CA GLY A 99 -6.78 4.34 -0.77
C GLY A 99 -5.64 3.33 -0.47
N GLY A 100 -5.48 2.92 0.79
CA GLY A 100 -4.46 2.00 1.27
C GLY A 100 -3.03 2.42 0.89
N THR A 101 -2.17 1.44 0.57
CA THR A 101 -0.77 1.69 0.18
C THR A 101 -0.61 2.50 -1.12
N SER A 102 -1.68 2.68 -1.92
CA SER A 102 -1.60 3.59 -3.08
C SER A 102 -1.28 5.03 -2.66
N LEU A 103 -1.64 5.41 -1.42
CA LEU A 103 -1.35 6.72 -0.86
C LEU A 103 0.16 6.95 -0.66
N ILE A 104 0.91 5.92 -0.25
CA ILE A 104 2.32 6.02 0.15
C ILE A 104 3.32 5.28 -0.76
N ASN A 105 2.85 4.60 -1.82
CA ASN A 105 3.77 3.92 -2.75
C ASN A 105 4.52 4.88 -3.69
N ALA A 106 5.42 4.32 -4.50
CA ALA A 106 6.25 5.07 -5.44
C ALA A 106 5.73 5.11 -6.89
N ASN A 107 4.46 4.74 -7.12
CA ASN A 107 3.70 4.87 -8.38
C ASN A 107 3.99 3.92 -9.54
N VAL A 108 4.97 3.03 -9.47
CA VAL A 108 5.35 2.21 -10.63
C VAL A 108 4.28 1.19 -11.00
N SER A 109 3.87 1.19 -12.27
CA SER A 109 2.90 0.24 -12.83
C SER A 109 3.54 -0.57 -13.95
N LEU A 110 4.21 -1.66 -13.57
CA LEU A 110 4.80 -2.61 -14.50
C LEU A 110 3.98 -3.89 -14.56
N ARG A 111 3.81 -4.44 -15.76
CA ARG A 111 3.27 -5.78 -15.95
C ARG A 111 4.34 -6.81 -15.52
N ALA A 112 3.92 -7.86 -14.83
CA ALA A 112 4.79 -9.00 -14.56
C ALA A 112 5.13 -9.72 -15.88
N VAL A 113 6.32 -10.30 -15.96
CA VAL A 113 6.70 -11.08 -17.15
C VAL A 113 5.82 -12.34 -17.25
N PRO A 114 5.41 -12.78 -18.45
CA PRO A 114 4.47 -13.89 -18.62
C PRO A 114 4.90 -15.20 -17.92
N GLU A 115 6.20 -15.45 -17.82
CA GLU A 115 6.78 -16.63 -17.19
C GLU A 115 6.44 -16.75 -15.70
N VAL A 116 6.20 -15.62 -15.02
CA VAL A 116 5.74 -15.61 -13.61
C VAL A 116 4.45 -16.41 -13.44
N PHE A 117 3.54 -16.29 -14.41
CA PHE A 117 2.24 -16.96 -14.39
C PHE A 117 2.32 -18.42 -14.80
N GLN A 118 3.44 -18.89 -15.35
CA GLN A 118 3.59 -20.31 -15.74
C GLN A 118 4.04 -21.20 -14.58
N ASP A 119 4.43 -20.60 -13.45
CA ASP A 119 4.82 -21.33 -12.26
C ASP A 119 3.64 -22.16 -11.69
N PRO A 120 3.85 -23.44 -11.35
CA PRO A 120 2.81 -24.31 -10.78
C PRO A 120 2.17 -23.80 -9.48
N ALA A 121 2.75 -22.79 -8.83
CA ALA A 121 2.13 -22.10 -7.71
C ALA A 121 0.79 -21.42 -8.10
N TRP A 122 0.62 -21.07 -9.38
CA TRP A 122 -0.64 -20.55 -9.91
C TRP A 122 -1.59 -21.68 -10.35
N PRO A 123 -2.92 -21.53 -10.15
CA PRO A 123 -3.91 -22.49 -10.63
C PRO A 123 -3.81 -22.74 -12.12
N LYS A 124 -4.12 -23.95 -12.56
CA LYS A 124 -4.06 -24.33 -13.97
C LYS A 124 -4.79 -23.35 -14.90
N ASN A 125 -5.98 -22.88 -14.51
CA ASN A 125 -6.79 -21.94 -15.30
C ASN A 125 -6.08 -20.58 -15.50
N ILE A 126 -5.44 -20.06 -14.44
CA ILE A 126 -4.64 -18.83 -14.51
C ILE A 126 -3.47 -19.00 -15.48
N ARG A 127 -2.77 -20.14 -15.43
CA ARG A 127 -1.64 -20.41 -16.33
C ARG A 127 -2.10 -20.49 -17.79
N GLU A 128 -3.21 -21.16 -18.05
CA GLU A 128 -3.81 -21.26 -19.39
C GLU A 128 -4.25 -19.89 -19.94
N GLU A 129 -4.86 -19.05 -19.10
CA GLU A 129 -5.28 -17.70 -19.48
C GLU A 129 -4.06 -16.78 -19.73
N ALA A 130 -3.04 -16.85 -18.87
CA ALA A 130 -1.76 -16.17 -19.09
C ALA A 130 -1.08 -16.63 -20.39
N SER A 131 -1.13 -17.92 -20.73
CA SER A 131 -0.54 -18.41 -21.98
C SER A 131 -1.27 -17.89 -23.22
N LYS A 132 -2.58 -17.63 -23.13
CA LYS A 132 -3.37 -17.13 -24.25
C LYS A 132 -3.13 -15.65 -24.53
N HIS A 133 -3.08 -14.82 -23.49
CA HIS A 133 -3.04 -13.37 -23.66
C HIS A 133 -2.28 -12.63 -22.55
N GLY A 134 -1.49 -13.31 -21.71
CA GLY A 134 -0.63 -12.67 -20.71
C GLY A 134 -1.37 -11.80 -19.69
N PHE A 135 -2.65 -12.09 -19.40
CA PHE A 135 -3.55 -11.25 -18.60
C PHE A 135 -3.83 -9.84 -19.20
N ASP A 136 -3.51 -9.61 -20.47
CA ASP A 136 -3.62 -8.31 -21.15
C ASP A 136 -4.98 -7.61 -21.00
N PRO A 137 -6.15 -8.27 -21.11
CA PRO A 137 -7.44 -7.60 -20.94
C PRO A 137 -7.58 -6.93 -19.57
N TYR A 138 -7.18 -7.62 -18.51
CA TYR A 138 -7.31 -7.12 -17.14
C TYR A 138 -6.22 -6.12 -16.77
N TYR A 139 -5.01 -6.30 -17.30
CA TYR A 139 -3.96 -5.28 -17.21
C TYR A 139 -4.43 -3.98 -17.88
N SER A 140 -5.03 -4.07 -19.06
CA SER A 140 -5.51 -2.92 -19.81
C SER A 140 -6.64 -2.17 -19.08
N LEU A 141 -7.58 -2.88 -18.44
CA LEU A 141 -8.60 -2.27 -17.58
C LEU A 141 -7.97 -1.48 -16.42
N ALA A 142 -6.97 -2.05 -15.76
CA ALA A 142 -6.24 -1.39 -14.68
C ALA A 142 -5.47 -0.15 -15.17
N GLU A 143 -4.78 -0.26 -16.30
CA GLU A 143 -4.06 0.84 -16.94
C GLU A 143 -5.00 1.95 -17.41
N GLU A 144 -6.22 1.61 -17.84
CA GLU A 144 -7.22 2.60 -18.24
C GLU A 144 -7.69 3.47 -17.05
N MET A 145 -7.80 2.89 -15.85
CA MET A 145 -8.18 3.64 -14.65
C MET A 145 -6.98 4.34 -13.99
N LEU A 146 -5.83 3.67 -13.90
CA LEU A 146 -4.63 4.20 -13.24
C LEU A 146 -3.87 5.21 -14.12
N ARG A 147 -4.03 5.12 -15.45
CA ARG A 147 -3.37 5.95 -16.48
C ARG A 147 -1.86 6.10 -16.20
N PRO A 148 -1.08 5.01 -16.14
CA PRO A 148 0.35 5.10 -15.92
C PRO A 148 1.05 5.78 -17.10
N ASN A 149 2.01 6.65 -16.81
CA ASN A 149 2.78 7.38 -17.82
C ASN A 149 4.27 7.32 -17.45
N PRO A 150 5.18 7.04 -18.39
CA PRO A 150 6.59 7.33 -18.17
C PRO A 150 6.80 8.85 -18.02
N ILE A 151 7.93 9.24 -17.42
CA ILE A 151 8.27 10.67 -17.33
C ILE A 151 8.39 11.31 -18.72
N PRO A 152 7.83 12.52 -18.93
CA PRO A 152 8.00 13.30 -20.14
C PRO A 152 9.47 13.52 -20.53
N ASN A 153 9.75 13.68 -21.83
CA ASN A 153 11.11 13.88 -22.36
C ASN A 153 11.88 15.00 -21.65
N GLN A 154 11.20 16.10 -21.32
CA GLN A 154 11.79 17.26 -20.64
C GLN A 154 12.31 16.96 -19.23
N TYR A 155 11.83 15.89 -18.58
CA TYR A 155 12.27 15.47 -17.25
C TYR A 155 13.27 14.31 -17.30
N ARG A 156 13.67 13.84 -18.49
CA ARG A 156 14.66 12.75 -18.58
C ARG A 156 16.07 13.20 -18.21
N ASN A 157 16.36 14.49 -18.17
CA ASN A 157 17.64 15.04 -17.71
C ASN A 157 17.78 15.12 -16.17
N LEU A 158 16.76 14.71 -15.40
CA LEU A 158 16.83 14.65 -13.94
C LEU A 158 18.07 13.88 -13.48
N ALA A 159 18.75 14.41 -12.47
CA ALA A 159 20.07 13.94 -12.05
C ALA A 159 20.07 12.47 -11.62
N LYS A 160 19.08 12.05 -10.81
CA LYS A 160 18.89 10.64 -10.40
C LYS A 160 18.57 9.69 -11.57
N HIS A 161 17.80 10.15 -12.55
CA HIS A 161 17.49 9.39 -13.76
C HIS A 161 18.75 9.13 -14.60
N GLN A 162 19.56 10.17 -14.81
CA GLN A 162 20.83 10.06 -15.55
C GLN A 162 21.87 9.21 -14.81
N ALA A 163 21.91 9.30 -13.48
CA ALA A 163 22.77 8.45 -12.68
C ALA A 163 22.40 6.96 -12.84
N LEU A 164 21.11 6.61 -12.75
CA LEU A 164 20.66 5.24 -12.98
C LEU A 164 20.95 4.75 -14.41
N LYS A 165 20.74 5.60 -15.43
CA LYS A 165 21.11 5.30 -16.82
C LYS A 165 22.61 5.02 -16.98
N THR A 166 23.44 5.77 -16.26
CA THR A 166 24.90 5.57 -16.23
C THR A 166 25.25 4.21 -15.63
N SER A 167 24.63 3.87 -14.49
CA SER A 167 24.75 2.55 -13.87
C SER A 167 24.33 1.43 -14.82
N ALA A 168 23.20 1.57 -15.52
CA ALA A 168 22.73 0.59 -16.50
C ALA A 168 23.70 0.36 -17.65
N SER A 169 24.26 1.46 -18.19
CA SER A 169 25.22 1.42 -19.28
C SER A 169 26.51 0.70 -18.87
N PHE A 170 26.99 0.93 -17.64
CA PHE A 170 28.15 0.24 -17.08
C PHE A 170 27.88 -1.26 -16.89
N LEU A 171 26.70 -1.61 -16.38
CA LEU A 171 26.26 -3.00 -16.21
C LEU A 171 25.93 -3.71 -17.54
N LYS A 172 25.87 -2.97 -18.65
CA LYS A 172 25.40 -3.45 -19.96
C LYS A 172 24.00 -4.08 -19.88
N LYS A 173 23.11 -3.43 -19.13
CA LYS A 173 21.72 -3.84 -18.93
C LYS A 173 20.75 -2.85 -19.56
N GLU A 174 19.54 -3.32 -19.82
CA GLU A 174 18.49 -2.51 -20.41
C GLU A 174 18.05 -1.43 -19.43
N PHE A 175 17.76 -0.23 -19.95
CA PHE A 175 17.27 0.89 -19.17
C PHE A 175 16.15 1.60 -19.91
N TYR A 176 15.06 1.89 -19.22
CA TYR A 176 13.95 2.67 -19.77
C TYR A 176 13.27 3.53 -18.69
N PRO A 177 12.65 4.66 -19.09
CA PRO A 177 11.74 5.39 -18.22
C PRO A 177 10.54 4.51 -17.86
N THR A 178 10.33 4.27 -16.57
CA THR A 178 9.29 3.33 -16.11
C THR A 178 7.92 4.01 -16.06
N PRO A 179 6.84 3.32 -16.49
CA PRO A 179 5.48 3.82 -16.35
C PRO A 179 5.08 4.03 -14.88
N ILE A 180 4.64 5.24 -14.54
CA ILE A 180 4.21 5.62 -13.19
C ILE A 180 2.81 6.24 -13.18
N ASN A 181 2.06 5.98 -12.11
CA ASN A 181 0.72 6.53 -11.83
C ASN A 181 0.79 8.01 -11.42
N VAL A 182 1.31 8.86 -12.31
CA VAL A 182 1.47 10.29 -12.11
C VAL A 182 0.98 11.03 -13.36
N THR A 183 0.24 12.12 -13.15
CA THR A 183 -0.13 13.06 -14.21
C THR A 183 0.82 14.25 -14.26
N PHE A 184 1.15 14.66 -15.47
CA PHE A 184 2.03 15.79 -15.75
C PHE A 184 1.28 16.98 -16.38
N GLN A 185 -0.06 16.93 -16.36
CA GLN A 185 -0.94 17.95 -16.91
C GLN A 185 -2.11 18.18 -15.95
N SER A 186 -2.45 19.43 -15.69
CA SER A 186 -3.64 19.77 -14.91
C SER A 186 -4.89 19.50 -15.73
N LYS A 187 -5.83 18.73 -15.18
CA LYS A 187 -7.06 18.31 -15.87
C LYS A 187 -8.13 17.85 -14.88
N ILE A 188 -9.36 17.74 -15.37
CA ILE A 188 -10.35 16.86 -14.75
C ILE A 188 -10.15 15.48 -15.38
N ASN A 189 -9.98 14.45 -14.56
CA ASN A 189 -9.74 13.10 -15.05
C ASN A 189 -11.03 12.39 -15.47
N HIS A 190 -10.92 11.17 -15.98
CA HIS A 190 -12.03 10.39 -16.54
C HIS A 190 -13.12 9.97 -15.54
N VAL A 191 -12.95 10.22 -14.23
CA VAL A 191 -13.95 9.93 -13.19
C VAL A 191 -14.45 11.19 -12.47
N GLY A 192 -14.04 12.39 -12.92
CA GLY A 192 -14.51 13.66 -12.38
C GLY A 192 -13.63 14.31 -11.33
N VAL A 193 -12.45 13.75 -11.07
CA VAL A 193 -11.53 14.31 -10.08
C VAL A 193 -10.60 15.32 -10.75
N LYS A 194 -10.54 16.52 -10.17
CA LYS A 194 -9.56 17.54 -10.55
C LYS A 194 -8.16 17.10 -10.10
N GLN A 195 -7.21 17.12 -11.03
CA GLN A 195 -5.81 16.81 -10.80
C GLN A 195 -4.95 17.98 -11.29
N GLU A 196 -3.88 18.27 -10.56
CA GLU A 196 -2.84 19.21 -11.00
C GLU A 196 -1.62 18.46 -11.55
N ALA A 197 -0.84 19.13 -12.40
CA ALA A 197 0.42 18.58 -12.89
C ALA A 197 1.43 18.34 -11.76
N CYS A 198 2.22 17.26 -11.87
CA CYS A 198 3.33 16.97 -10.96
C CYS A 198 4.31 18.13 -10.86
N THR A 199 4.69 18.50 -9.63
CA THR A 199 5.62 19.60 -9.32
C THR A 199 7.05 19.13 -9.10
N ASN A 200 7.39 17.89 -9.47
CA ASN A 200 8.73 17.30 -9.35
C ASN A 200 9.33 17.35 -7.93
N CYS A 201 8.50 17.26 -6.89
CA CYS A 201 8.93 17.46 -5.50
C CYS A 201 9.64 16.27 -4.83
N GLY A 202 9.53 15.05 -5.36
CA GLY A 202 10.15 13.86 -4.76
C GLY A 202 9.48 13.31 -3.49
N ASP A 203 8.31 13.80 -3.08
CA ASP A 203 7.64 13.41 -1.83
C ASP A 203 6.54 12.33 -2.02
N CYS A 204 6.58 11.56 -3.12
CA CYS A 204 5.48 10.66 -3.50
C CYS A 204 5.15 9.60 -2.43
N VAL A 205 6.12 9.21 -1.61
CA VAL A 205 6.01 8.12 -0.63
C VAL A 205 5.50 8.55 0.74
N THR A 206 5.26 9.86 0.93
CA THR A 206 4.55 10.40 2.11
C THR A 206 3.16 10.91 1.78
N GLY A 207 2.68 10.67 0.55
CA GLY A 207 1.42 11.19 0.03
C GLY A 207 1.59 12.43 -0.84
N CYS A 208 0.74 12.54 -1.87
CA CYS A 208 0.83 13.61 -2.87
C CYS A 208 -0.08 14.79 -2.50
N ASN A 209 0.53 15.89 -2.06
CA ASN A 209 -0.21 17.10 -1.68
C ASN A 209 -0.68 17.98 -2.85
N VAL A 210 -0.31 17.64 -4.08
CA VAL A 210 -0.67 18.41 -5.29
C VAL A 210 -1.63 17.67 -6.20
N SER A 211 -2.24 16.56 -5.76
CA SER A 211 -3.24 15.78 -6.52
C SER A 211 -2.75 15.17 -7.85
N SER A 212 -1.44 15.13 -8.09
CA SER A 212 -0.87 14.63 -9.34
C SER A 212 -0.71 13.11 -9.38
N LYS A 213 -0.77 12.44 -8.23
CA LYS A 213 -0.59 10.99 -8.07
C LYS A 213 -1.93 10.28 -8.34
N ASN A 214 -1.98 9.34 -9.27
CA ASN A 214 -3.20 8.55 -9.58
C ASN A 214 -3.36 7.40 -8.57
N THR A 215 -3.57 7.74 -7.30
CA THR A 215 -3.92 6.78 -6.24
C THR A 215 -5.35 6.24 -6.47
N THR A 216 -5.76 5.19 -5.73
CA THR A 216 -7.14 4.70 -5.84
C THR A 216 -8.17 5.74 -5.37
N LEU A 217 -7.78 6.66 -4.48
CA LEU A 217 -8.55 7.83 -4.07
C LEU A 217 -8.79 8.83 -5.22
N MET A 218 -8.02 8.75 -6.30
CA MET A 218 -8.12 9.64 -7.46
C MET A 218 -8.82 9.00 -8.66
N ASN A 219 -9.16 7.71 -8.61
CA ASN A 219 -9.81 6.99 -9.72
C ASN A 219 -10.93 6.05 -9.23
N TYR A 220 -10.61 4.82 -8.84
CA TYR A 220 -11.57 3.76 -8.52
C TYR A 220 -12.53 4.10 -7.37
N LEU A 221 -12.06 4.79 -6.32
CA LEU A 221 -12.93 5.13 -5.17
C LEU A 221 -13.95 6.23 -5.51
N PRO A 222 -13.56 7.36 -6.14
CA PRO A 222 -14.52 8.31 -6.72
C PRO A 222 -15.47 7.66 -7.71
N ASP A 223 -14.97 6.75 -8.55
CA ASP A 223 -15.80 6.00 -9.49
C ASP A 223 -16.85 5.15 -8.77
N ALA A 224 -16.46 4.40 -7.73
CA ALA A 224 -17.39 3.63 -6.91
C ALA A 224 -18.47 4.53 -6.28
N ALA A 225 -18.07 5.69 -5.74
CA ALA A 225 -19.00 6.66 -5.17
C ALA A 225 -19.98 7.22 -6.21
N ASN A 226 -19.52 7.50 -7.44
CA ASN A 226 -20.37 7.97 -8.54
C ASN A 226 -21.47 6.94 -8.91
N PHE A 227 -21.24 5.66 -8.66
CA PHE A 227 -22.20 4.56 -8.86
C PHE A 227 -22.90 4.11 -7.55
N GLY A 228 -22.79 4.89 -6.48
CA GLY A 228 -23.58 4.70 -5.26
C GLY A 228 -22.95 3.85 -4.16
N ALA A 229 -21.66 3.50 -4.28
CA ALA A 229 -20.94 2.84 -3.18
C ALA A 229 -20.97 3.72 -1.91
N GLN A 230 -21.27 3.10 -0.77
CA GLN A 230 -21.17 3.77 0.53
C GLN A 230 -19.81 3.48 1.13
N ILE A 231 -19.05 4.53 1.44
CA ILE A 231 -17.66 4.42 1.89
C ILE A 231 -17.56 4.94 3.32
N PHE A 232 -16.98 4.14 4.22
CA PHE A 232 -16.80 4.50 5.63
C PHE A 232 -15.34 4.32 6.02
N THR A 233 -14.78 5.33 6.69
CA THR A 233 -13.40 5.34 7.18
C THR A 233 -13.38 5.18 8.69
N GLU A 234 -12.19 4.89 9.23
CA GLU A 234 -12.00 4.66 10.66
C GLU A 234 -12.85 3.49 11.19
N VAL A 235 -13.05 2.45 10.36
CA VAL A 235 -13.77 1.23 10.70
C VAL A 235 -12.81 0.04 10.61
N LYS A 236 -12.36 -0.47 11.76
CA LYS A 236 -11.50 -1.66 11.82
C LYS A 236 -12.38 -2.91 11.85
N VAL A 237 -12.38 -3.70 10.78
CA VAL A 237 -12.95 -5.05 10.80
C VAL A 237 -12.02 -5.99 11.58
N SER A 238 -12.57 -6.72 12.55
CA SER A 238 -11.85 -7.68 13.38
C SER A 238 -11.87 -9.07 12.76
N TYR A 239 -13.06 -9.62 12.53
CA TYR A 239 -13.28 -10.95 11.98
C TYR A 239 -14.61 -11.03 11.23
N ILE A 240 -14.81 -12.12 10.50
CA ILE A 240 -16.06 -12.43 9.81
C ILE A 240 -16.60 -13.77 10.29
N GLU A 241 -17.92 -13.92 10.26
CA GLU A 241 -18.63 -15.12 10.66
C GLU A 241 -19.66 -15.51 9.60
N LYS A 242 -19.79 -16.80 9.33
CA LYS A 242 -20.84 -17.32 8.45
C LYS A 242 -22.12 -17.53 9.26
N GLN A 243 -23.22 -16.91 8.84
CA GLN A 243 -24.55 -17.14 9.43
C GLN A 243 -25.57 -17.45 8.34
N GLU A 244 -26.06 -18.70 8.30
CA GLU A 244 -27.05 -19.20 7.32
C GLU A 244 -26.68 -18.79 5.88
N ASP A 245 -27.48 -17.94 5.24
CA ASP A 245 -27.30 -17.44 3.87
C ASP A 245 -26.54 -16.10 3.79
N SER A 246 -25.98 -15.64 4.91
CA SER A 246 -25.31 -14.35 5.03
C SER A 246 -23.97 -14.43 5.78
N TRP A 247 -23.29 -13.31 5.84
CA TRP A 247 -22.05 -13.08 6.57
C TRP A 247 -22.26 -11.98 7.58
N LEU A 248 -21.72 -12.17 8.79
CA LEU A 248 -21.58 -11.11 9.78
C LEU A 248 -20.15 -10.57 9.71
N ILE A 249 -20.03 -9.25 9.66
CA ILE A 249 -18.75 -8.55 9.59
C ILE A 249 -18.62 -7.77 10.89
N HIS A 250 -17.74 -8.24 11.78
CA HIS A 250 -17.53 -7.63 13.10
C HIS A 250 -16.48 -6.53 13.02
N PHE A 251 -16.79 -5.35 13.56
CA PHE A 251 -15.94 -4.17 13.44
C PHE A 251 -15.95 -3.28 14.68
N VAL A 252 -14.91 -2.46 14.77
CA VAL A 252 -14.71 -1.44 15.81
C VAL A 252 -14.49 -0.09 15.12
N PRO A 253 -15.36 0.91 15.36
CA PRO A 253 -15.08 2.30 15.00
C PRO A 253 -13.85 2.83 15.74
N LEU A 254 -12.99 3.56 15.05
CA LEU A 254 -11.80 4.21 15.58
C LEU A 254 -12.02 5.73 15.64
N GLY A 255 -11.21 6.44 16.44
CA GLY A 255 -11.16 7.90 16.41
C GLY A 255 -12.28 8.61 17.19
N LEU A 256 -13.15 7.87 17.88
CA LEU A 256 -14.28 8.42 18.64
C LEU A 256 -14.13 8.28 20.16
N ASP A 257 -12.94 7.91 20.65
CA ASP A 257 -12.69 7.43 22.03
C ASP A 257 -13.60 6.26 22.47
N ARG A 258 -14.55 5.81 21.64
CA ARG A 258 -15.50 4.73 21.89
C ARG A 258 -14.80 3.39 22.11
N GLU A 259 -13.63 3.18 21.48
CA GLU A 259 -12.78 2.02 21.76
C GLU A 259 -12.35 1.91 23.24
N LYS A 260 -12.48 2.98 24.03
CA LYS A 260 -12.20 3.01 25.47
C LYS A 260 -13.45 2.71 26.33
N PHE A 261 -14.67 2.86 25.78
CA PHE A 261 -15.92 2.87 26.55
C PHE A 261 -16.88 1.71 26.25
N SER A 262 -16.74 1.01 25.12
CA SER A 262 -17.51 -0.20 24.81
C SER A 262 -16.56 -1.29 24.30
N LYS A 263 -16.63 -2.46 24.93
CA LYS A 263 -15.88 -3.65 24.50
C LYS A 263 -16.60 -4.46 23.41
N ASP A 264 -17.88 -4.17 23.17
CA ASP A 264 -18.68 -4.95 22.23
C ASP A 264 -18.42 -4.48 20.80
N GLU A 265 -17.96 -5.41 19.96
CA GLU A 265 -17.80 -5.18 18.53
C GLU A 265 -19.18 -5.01 17.88
N LEU A 266 -19.31 -4.01 17.01
CA LEU A 266 -20.49 -3.86 16.17
C LEU A 266 -20.43 -4.86 15.03
N PHE A 267 -21.55 -5.14 14.39
CA PHE A 267 -21.56 -5.96 13.18
C PHE A 267 -22.54 -5.44 12.12
N ILE A 268 -22.25 -5.75 10.87
CA ILE A 268 -23.18 -5.62 9.74
C ILE A 268 -23.35 -6.95 9.03
N ARG A 269 -24.48 -7.12 8.33
CA ARG A 269 -24.79 -8.32 7.55
C ARG A 269 -24.54 -8.09 6.05
N ALA A 270 -24.01 -9.09 5.36
CA ALA A 270 -23.87 -9.06 3.90
C ALA A 270 -24.15 -10.41 3.23
N LYS A 271 -24.58 -10.40 1.97
CA LYS A 271 -24.63 -11.62 1.15
C LYS A 271 -23.26 -11.97 0.56
N THR A 272 -22.47 -10.94 0.24
CA THR A 272 -21.12 -11.08 -0.31
C THR A 272 -20.12 -10.26 0.52
N VAL A 273 -18.98 -10.86 0.84
CA VAL A 273 -17.86 -10.23 1.54
C VAL A 273 -16.62 -10.36 0.67
N ILE A 274 -15.93 -9.24 0.47
CA ILE A 274 -14.67 -9.18 -0.25
C ILE A 274 -13.61 -8.65 0.73
N LEU A 275 -12.68 -9.52 1.12
CA LEU A 275 -11.50 -9.15 1.88
C LEU A 275 -10.48 -8.52 0.93
N SER A 276 -10.15 -7.26 1.16
CA SER A 276 -9.18 -6.46 0.40
C SER A 276 -8.32 -5.60 1.33
N ALA A 277 -8.06 -6.09 2.55
CA ALA A 277 -7.31 -5.41 3.60
C ALA A 277 -5.78 -5.53 3.42
N GLY A 278 -5.33 -5.98 2.25
CA GLY A 278 -3.93 -6.20 1.91
C GLY A 278 -3.43 -7.57 2.38
N SER A 279 -2.21 -7.94 1.97
CA SER A 279 -1.60 -9.23 2.31
C SER A 279 -1.69 -9.55 3.81
N LEU A 280 -1.30 -8.60 4.66
CA LEU A 280 -1.33 -8.76 6.11
C LEU A 280 -2.77 -8.73 6.65
N GLY A 281 -3.55 -7.71 6.33
CA GLY A 281 -4.87 -7.49 6.93
C GLY A 281 -5.89 -8.57 6.58
N SER A 282 -5.94 -9.01 5.32
CA SER A 282 -6.87 -10.06 4.88
C SER A 282 -6.52 -11.41 5.50
N THR A 283 -5.21 -11.73 5.60
CA THR A 283 -4.76 -12.93 6.32
C THR A 283 -5.06 -12.85 7.81
N GLU A 284 -4.84 -11.70 8.46
CA GLU A 284 -5.15 -11.48 9.88
C GLU A 284 -6.64 -11.70 10.19
N ILE A 285 -7.53 -11.08 9.40
CA ILE A 285 -8.98 -11.23 9.54
C ILE A 285 -9.38 -12.71 9.39
N LEU A 286 -8.82 -13.42 8.40
CA LEU A 286 -9.18 -14.81 8.14
C LEU A 286 -8.64 -15.77 9.21
N LEU A 287 -7.41 -15.56 9.69
CA LEU A 287 -6.86 -16.32 10.82
C LEU A 287 -7.69 -16.12 12.09
N ARG A 288 -8.09 -14.88 12.39
CA ARG A 288 -8.94 -14.60 13.55
C ARG A 288 -10.33 -15.21 13.41
N SER A 289 -10.89 -15.17 12.20
CA SER A 289 -12.16 -15.84 11.88
C SER A 289 -12.07 -17.35 12.07
N LYS A 290 -10.92 -17.95 11.72
CA LYS A 290 -10.62 -19.37 11.95
C LYS A 290 -10.55 -19.72 13.44
N GLU A 291 -9.85 -18.92 14.24
CA GLU A 291 -9.81 -19.10 15.71
C GLU A 291 -11.21 -19.00 16.35
N LYS A 292 -12.13 -18.28 15.71
CA LYS A 292 -13.54 -18.16 16.09
C LYS A 292 -14.49 -19.19 15.47
N GLY A 293 -13.96 -20.17 14.74
CA GLY A 293 -14.72 -21.33 14.25
C GLY A 293 -15.08 -21.32 12.77
N LEU A 294 -14.63 -20.33 11.98
CA LEU A 294 -14.80 -20.37 10.52
C LEU A 294 -13.89 -21.45 9.92
N ASN A 295 -14.47 -22.42 9.21
CA ASN A 295 -13.69 -23.49 8.58
C ASN A 295 -13.01 -22.99 7.29
N VAL A 296 -11.69 -22.87 7.31
CA VAL A 296 -10.90 -22.44 6.15
C VAL A 296 -9.68 -23.35 6.00
N SER A 297 -9.07 -23.29 4.82
CA SER A 297 -7.82 -24.00 4.53
C SER A 297 -6.74 -23.79 5.61
N ASP A 298 -5.93 -24.82 5.85
CA ASP A 298 -4.71 -24.72 6.65
C ASP A 298 -3.58 -23.96 5.92
N SER A 299 -3.80 -23.57 4.66
CA SER A 299 -2.91 -22.70 3.88
C SER A 299 -3.14 -21.20 4.11
N VAL A 300 -4.11 -20.81 4.95
CA VAL A 300 -4.18 -19.42 5.42
C VAL A 300 -2.96 -19.14 6.31
N GLY A 301 -2.24 -18.07 6.00
CA GLY A 301 -0.95 -17.72 6.61
C GLY A 301 0.28 -18.22 5.87
N VAL A 302 0.17 -18.94 4.76
CA VAL A 302 1.35 -19.50 4.06
C VAL A 302 1.70 -18.74 2.79
N ARG A 303 2.89 -19.03 2.24
CA ARG A 303 3.44 -18.43 1.01
C ARG A 303 3.65 -16.91 1.07
N PHE A 304 3.97 -16.37 2.24
CA PHE A 304 4.30 -14.96 2.36
C PHE A 304 5.61 -14.65 1.59
N SER A 305 5.60 -13.55 0.85
CA SER A 305 6.73 -13.03 0.09
C SER A 305 6.90 -11.53 0.35
N GLY A 306 8.15 -11.09 0.43
CA GLY A 306 8.53 -9.68 0.43
C GLY A 306 8.84 -9.17 -0.98
N ASN A 307 8.47 -9.94 -2.01
CA ASN A 307 8.70 -9.68 -3.43
C ASN A 307 10.18 -9.47 -3.80
N GLY A 308 11.09 -10.06 -3.02
CA GLY A 308 12.53 -9.86 -3.18
C GLY A 308 12.98 -8.42 -2.96
N ASP A 309 12.23 -7.64 -2.18
CA ASP A 309 12.54 -6.24 -1.90
C ASP A 309 13.93 -6.10 -1.25
N MET A 310 14.77 -5.25 -1.86
CA MET A 310 16.03 -4.85 -1.26
C MET A 310 16.32 -3.38 -1.50
N LEU A 311 16.67 -2.69 -0.41
CA LEU A 311 17.07 -1.30 -0.40
C LEU A 311 18.60 -1.18 -0.31
N GLY A 312 19.19 -0.41 -1.21
CA GLY A 312 20.62 -0.12 -1.23
C GLY A 312 20.92 1.31 -1.62
N PHE A 313 22.16 1.75 -1.40
CA PHE A 313 22.57 3.12 -1.68
C PHE A 313 23.97 3.18 -2.29
N SER A 314 24.14 4.05 -3.28
CA SER A 314 25.45 4.58 -3.68
C SER A 314 25.64 5.92 -2.98
N TYR A 315 26.38 5.93 -1.87
CA TYR A 315 26.56 7.10 -1.00
C TYR A 315 27.76 7.95 -1.40
N ASN A 316 27.60 9.27 -1.36
CA ASN A 316 28.67 10.26 -1.58
C ASN A 316 29.44 10.07 -2.91
N GLY A 317 28.70 9.76 -3.99
CA GLY A 317 29.22 9.64 -5.34
C GLY A 317 29.80 10.96 -5.88
N ASN A 318 30.45 10.92 -7.03
CA ASN A 318 30.90 12.15 -7.71
C ASN A 318 29.79 12.81 -8.53
N THR A 319 28.76 12.03 -8.85
CA THR A 319 27.56 12.51 -9.54
C THR A 319 26.61 13.14 -8.54
N THR A 320 26.10 14.33 -8.86
CA THR A 320 24.96 14.90 -8.14
C THR A 320 23.71 14.08 -8.44
N ILE A 321 22.93 13.73 -7.42
CA ILE A 321 21.72 12.91 -7.57
C ILE A 321 20.44 13.71 -7.33
N ASN A 322 20.45 14.60 -6.33
CA ASN A 322 19.27 15.34 -5.87
C ASN A 322 18.10 14.42 -5.52
N GLY A 323 18.36 13.32 -4.80
CA GLY A 323 17.36 12.30 -4.44
C GLY A 323 16.52 12.60 -3.21
N ILE A 324 16.48 13.85 -2.70
CA ILE A 324 15.75 14.18 -1.46
C ILE A 324 14.56 15.09 -1.79
N GLY A 325 13.36 14.65 -1.41
CA GLY A 325 12.13 15.41 -1.61
C GLY A 325 12.07 16.71 -0.80
N PHE A 326 11.14 17.59 -1.13
CA PHE A 326 11.11 18.95 -0.59
C PHE A 326 10.45 19.04 0.79
N GLY A 327 9.47 18.17 1.05
CA GLY A 327 8.52 18.33 2.14
C GLY A 327 7.90 19.72 2.08
N SER A 328 8.05 20.47 3.15
CA SER A 328 7.60 21.88 3.26
C SER A 328 8.60 22.93 2.77
N LYS A 329 9.82 22.56 2.30
CA LYS A 329 10.80 23.56 1.82
C LYS A 329 10.54 23.98 0.38
N LYS A 330 10.81 25.24 0.07
CA LYS A 330 10.96 25.71 -1.32
C LYS A 330 12.40 25.50 -1.78
N THR A 331 12.59 24.93 -2.97
CA THR A 331 13.91 24.75 -3.60
C THR A 331 13.77 24.93 -5.11
N ASN A 332 14.84 25.39 -5.75
CA ASN A 332 14.91 25.55 -7.21
C ASN A 332 15.40 24.27 -7.92
N THR A 333 15.66 23.19 -7.17
CA THR A 333 16.16 21.92 -7.71
C THR A 333 14.99 21.00 -8.01
N GLU A 334 14.89 20.47 -9.22
CA GLU A 334 13.90 19.42 -9.52
C GLU A 334 14.42 18.05 -9.10
N VAL A 335 13.64 17.34 -8.27
CA VAL A 335 13.90 15.94 -7.90
C VAL A 335 13.22 15.02 -8.90
N GLY A 336 11.99 15.37 -9.30
CA GLY A 336 11.10 14.53 -10.10
C GLY A 336 10.17 13.67 -9.23
N PRO A 337 9.32 12.84 -9.86
CA PRO A 337 8.62 11.76 -9.17
C PRO A 337 9.60 10.81 -8.45
N CYS A 338 9.12 10.09 -7.42
CA CYS A 338 9.97 9.23 -6.61
C CYS A 338 10.78 8.23 -7.44
N ILE A 339 10.15 7.58 -8.40
CA ILE A 339 10.82 6.68 -9.35
C ILE A 339 10.61 7.24 -10.76
N THR A 340 11.65 7.22 -11.59
CA THR A 340 11.59 7.72 -12.96
C THR A 340 12.08 6.73 -14.02
N GLY A 341 12.86 5.72 -13.62
CA GLY A 341 13.48 4.78 -14.55
C GLY A 341 13.85 3.48 -13.86
N VAL A 342 14.12 2.48 -14.68
CA VAL A 342 14.43 1.12 -14.23
C VAL A 342 15.59 0.54 -15.04
N ILE A 343 16.45 -0.21 -14.37
CA ILE A 343 17.40 -1.14 -14.98
C ILE A 343 16.74 -2.52 -14.96
N ASP A 344 16.59 -3.12 -16.13
CA ASP A 344 15.95 -4.41 -16.27
C ASP A 344 16.99 -5.50 -16.56
N THR A 345 17.09 -6.47 -15.64
CA THR A 345 18.02 -7.60 -15.78
C THR A 345 17.34 -8.90 -16.17
N ARG A 346 16.01 -8.89 -16.35
CA ARG A 346 15.20 -10.10 -16.56
C ARG A 346 15.39 -10.68 -17.96
N LYS A 347 15.68 -9.83 -18.94
CA LYS A 347 15.93 -10.27 -20.33
C LYS A 347 17.13 -11.23 -20.40
N GLY A 348 16.87 -12.46 -20.84
CA GLY A 348 17.88 -13.51 -20.97
C GLY A 348 18.33 -14.15 -19.66
N ALA A 349 17.71 -13.80 -18.53
CA ALA A 349 17.92 -14.48 -17.25
C ALA A 349 16.85 -15.55 -17.04
N SER A 350 17.17 -16.57 -16.24
CA SER A 350 16.12 -17.45 -15.70
C SER A 350 15.20 -16.64 -14.78
N LEU A 351 13.93 -17.04 -14.66
CA LEU A 351 12.92 -16.26 -13.93
C LEU A 351 13.38 -15.87 -12.52
N ASN A 352 13.85 -16.84 -11.73
CA ASN A 352 14.26 -16.63 -10.34
C ASN A 352 15.57 -15.83 -10.19
N GLU A 353 16.26 -15.56 -11.29
CA GLU A 353 17.50 -14.78 -11.32
C GLU A 353 17.33 -13.36 -11.83
N GLY A 354 16.23 -13.10 -12.56
CA GLY A 354 15.86 -11.79 -13.05
C GLY A 354 15.41 -10.87 -11.92
N MET A 355 15.71 -9.58 -12.06
CA MET A 355 15.28 -8.53 -11.14
C MET A 355 15.14 -7.22 -11.90
N ILE A 356 14.45 -6.26 -11.26
CA ILE A 356 14.47 -4.87 -11.69
C ILE A 356 15.14 -4.01 -10.61
N ILE A 357 15.87 -2.99 -11.03
CA ILE A 357 16.52 -2.03 -10.14
C ILE A 357 16.04 -0.64 -10.50
N GLU A 358 15.35 -0.02 -9.56
CA GLU A 358 14.77 1.31 -9.69
C GLU A 358 15.56 2.32 -8.86
N GLU A 359 15.47 3.58 -9.26
CA GLU A 359 15.98 4.70 -8.48
C GLU A 359 14.85 5.38 -7.71
N GLY A 360 15.10 5.78 -6.46
CA GLY A 360 14.10 6.38 -5.58
C GLY A 360 14.49 7.75 -5.05
N SER A 361 13.51 8.55 -4.63
CA SER A 361 13.74 9.70 -3.76
C SER A 361 13.34 9.41 -2.31
N ILE A 362 14.09 9.95 -1.37
CA ILE A 362 13.78 9.92 0.07
C ILE A 362 12.90 11.13 0.38
N PRO A 363 11.75 10.98 1.05
CA PRO A 363 10.83 12.09 1.27
C PRO A 363 11.45 13.17 2.16
N GLY A 364 11.13 14.43 1.87
CA GLY A 364 11.64 15.58 2.62
C GLY A 364 11.18 15.60 4.08
N ALA A 365 10.12 14.85 4.41
CA ALA A 365 9.58 14.72 5.75
C ALA A 365 10.46 13.93 6.73
N ILE A 366 11.56 13.28 6.30
CA ILE A 366 12.51 12.61 7.21
C ILE A 366 13.96 13.10 7.03
N ARG A 367 14.13 14.23 6.33
CA ARG A 367 15.43 14.68 5.86
C ARG A 367 16.43 15.00 6.97
N GLY A 368 15.98 15.43 8.15
CA GLY A 368 16.85 15.91 9.23
C GLY A 368 17.78 14.83 9.79
N GLN A 369 17.36 13.57 9.72
CA GLN A 369 18.07 12.43 10.31
C GLN A 369 19.06 11.76 9.34
N LEU A 370 18.92 12.00 8.03
CA LEU A 370 19.66 11.29 6.98
C LEU A 370 21.19 11.46 7.03
N PRO A 371 21.77 12.65 7.29
CA PRO A 371 23.22 12.83 7.25
C PRO A 371 23.95 11.94 8.26
N GLU A 372 23.38 11.79 9.44
CA GLU A 372 23.94 10.96 10.52
C GLU A 372 23.79 9.46 10.21
N ILE A 373 22.58 9.02 9.82
CA ILE A 373 22.29 7.63 9.45
C ILE A 373 23.26 7.15 8.37
N PHE A 374 23.42 7.90 7.27
CA PHE A 374 24.30 7.50 6.18
C PHE A 374 25.78 7.54 6.56
N ALA A 375 26.21 8.51 7.38
CA ALA A 375 27.61 8.59 7.80
C ALA A 375 28.01 7.42 8.71
N ILE A 376 27.12 6.98 9.60
CA ILE A 376 27.33 5.80 10.46
C ILE A 376 27.36 4.53 9.62
N ALA A 377 26.35 4.32 8.79
CA ALA A 377 26.26 3.12 7.96
C ALA A 377 27.43 2.98 6.98
N SER A 378 27.86 4.08 6.36
CA SER A 378 29.05 4.08 5.48
C SER A 378 30.32 3.62 6.19
N LYS A 379 30.47 3.86 7.50
CA LYS A 379 31.63 3.40 8.27
C LYS A 379 31.51 1.93 8.67
N LEU A 380 30.30 1.46 8.97
CA LEU A 380 30.06 0.13 9.51
C LEU A 380 29.91 -0.95 8.43
N THR A 381 29.23 -0.65 7.32
CA THR A 381 28.85 -1.62 6.28
C THR A 381 29.25 -1.16 4.87
N GLY A 382 29.84 0.03 4.74
CA GLY A 382 30.14 0.64 3.45
C GLY A 382 31.27 -0.05 2.69
N VAL A 383 31.02 -0.38 1.42
CA VAL A 383 32.03 -0.90 0.49
C VAL A 383 32.41 0.21 -0.49
N LYS A 384 33.63 0.74 -0.33
CA LYS A 384 34.14 1.80 -1.21
C LYS A 384 34.43 1.26 -2.60
N THR A 385 33.94 1.97 -3.62
CA THR A 385 34.26 1.65 -5.02
C THR A 385 35.42 2.50 -5.58
N LYS A 386 35.91 3.48 -4.82
CA LYS A 386 37.00 4.40 -5.17
C LYS A 386 38.34 4.05 -4.52
N LYS A 387 39.44 4.53 -5.13
CA LYS A 387 40.81 4.53 -4.58
C LYS A 387 41.46 5.92 -4.80
N GLY A 388 42.17 6.47 -3.80
CA GLY A 388 42.98 7.71 -3.93
C GLY A 388 42.82 8.73 -2.79
N PHE A 389 43.92 9.40 -2.41
CA PHE A 389 44.00 10.32 -1.26
C PHE A 389 43.24 11.64 -1.47
N PHE A 390 43.42 12.31 -2.60
CA PHE A 390 42.70 13.57 -2.90
C PHE A 390 41.19 13.40 -2.92
N GLN A 391 40.71 12.27 -3.44
CA GLN A 391 39.28 11.97 -3.48
C GLN A 391 38.70 11.74 -2.08
N TRP A 392 39.47 11.12 -1.19
CA TRP A 392 39.10 10.92 0.22
C TRP A 392 38.95 12.26 0.96
N VAL A 393 39.80 13.25 0.69
CA VAL A 393 39.68 14.60 1.28
C VAL A 393 38.36 15.26 0.86
N ILE A 394 38.03 15.23 -0.44
CA ILE A 394 36.77 15.77 -0.97
C ILE A 394 35.55 15.08 -0.34
N GLU A 395 35.61 13.76 -0.14
CA GLU A 395 34.55 13.00 0.52
C GLU A 395 34.32 13.44 1.96
N LYS A 396 35.39 13.65 2.73
CA LYS A 396 35.31 14.13 4.12
C LYS A 396 34.70 15.52 4.20
N ILE A 397 35.08 16.41 3.29
CA ILE A 397 34.48 17.75 3.18
C ILE A 397 32.98 17.63 2.90
N ARG A 398 32.55 16.78 1.96
CA ARG A 398 31.12 16.61 1.64
C ARG A 398 30.32 16.00 2.79
N ILE A 399 30.90 15.07 3.55
CA ILE A 399 30.26 14.52 4.76
C ILE A 399 30.06 15.65 5.79
N PHE A 400 31.10 16.43 6.06
CA PHE A 400 31.04 17.58 6.96
C PHE A 400 30.00 18.63 6.50
N LEU A 401 29.94 18.93 5.20
CA LEU A 401 28.93 19.82 4.63
C LEU A 401 27.50 19.29 4.78
N SER A 402 27.25 17.97 4.70
CA SER A 402 25.92 17.40 4.98
C SER A 402 25.50 17.59 6.44
N PHE A 403 26.46 17.45 7.38
CA PHE A 403 26.19 17.65 8.81
C PHE A 403 25.84 19.11 9.13
N ILE A 404 26.51 20.07 8.49
CA ILE A 404 26.31 21.50 8.76
C ILE A 404 25.14 22.09 7.97
N LEU A 405 25.00 21.71 6.69
CA LEU A 405 24.07 22.34 5.76
C LEU A 405 22.84 21.48 5.45
N GLY A 406 22.76 20.29 6.05
CA GLY A 406 21.66 19.32 5.92
C GLY A 406 21.66 18.54 4.60
N SER A 407 20.62 17.72 4.43
CA SER A 407 20.51 16.67 3.40
C SER A 407 20.46 17.13 1.94
N TYR A 408 20.30 18.43 1.68
CA TYR A 408 20.28 18.99 0.32
C TYR A 408 21.67 19.42 -0.19
N ARG A 409 22.71 19.29 0.63
CA ARG A 409 24.09 19.63 0.28
C ARG A 409 25.01 18.48 0.70
N GLY A 410 26.28 18.55 0.26
CA GLY A 410 27.29 17.58 0.67
C GLY A 410 27.03 16.15 0.16
N ALA A 411 27.39 15.17 0.98
CA ALA A 411 27.36 13.75 0.67
C ALA A 411 25.94 13.21 0.39
N VAL A 412 24.91 13.71 1.09
CA VAL A 412 23.52 13.21 0.93
C VAL A 412 22.97 13.62 -0.44
N LYS A 413 23.30 14.82 -0.93
CA LYS A 413 22.95 15.29 -2.30
C LYS A 413 23.49 14.37 -3.40
N ASN A 414 24.60 13.70 -3.13
CA ASN A 414 25.29 12.79 -4.05
C ASN A 414 25.03 11.32 -3.70
N THR A 415 23.87 11.03 -3.10
CA THR A 415 23.46 9.67 -2.72
C THR A 415 22.34 9.19 -3.63
N GLN A 416 22.57 8.06 -4.31
CA GLN A 416 21.58 7.37 -5.13
C GLN A 416 20.93 6.26 -4.31
N THR A 417 19.61 6.27 -4.24
CA THR A 417 18.82 5.17 -3.69
C THR A 417 18.55 4.14 -4.78
N TYR A 418 18.73 2.86 -4.45
CA TYR A 418 18.37 1.72 -5.27
C TYR A 418 17.26 0.93 -4.59
N LEU A 419 16.19 0.63 -5.33
CA LEU A 419 15.07 -0.20 -4.93
C LEU A 419 15.04 -1.41 -5.86
N VAL A 420 15.06 -2.62 -5.30
CA VAL A 420 15.14 -3.85 -6.09
C VAL A 420 13.94 -4.72 -5.81
N MET A 421 13.36 -5.29 -6.87
CA MET A 421 12.35 -6.35 -6.78
C MET A 421 12.88 -7.59 -7.48
N ALA A 422 12.73 -8.76 -6.83
CA ALA A 422 13.30 -10.03 -7.27
C ALA A 422 12.43 -11.22 -6.80
N HIS A 423 12.99 -12.43 -6.78
CA HIS A 423 12.29 -13.64 -6.32
C HIS A 423 12.95 -14.22 -5.06
N ASP A 424 12.20 -14.23 -3.94
CA ASP A 424 12.69 -14.61 -2.60
C ASP A 424 12.28 -16.03 -2.14
N GLY A 425 11.55 -16.75 -2.98
CA GLY A 425 11.11 -18.13 -2.73
C GLY A 425 9.76 -18.26 -2.02
N ASN A 426 9.24 -17.17 -1.42
CA ASN A 426 7.89 -17.14 -0.85
C ASN A 426 7.65 -18.15 0.28
N ASP A 427 8.68 -18.46 1.07
CA ASP A 427 8.58 -19.46 2.15
C ASP A 427 8.15 -18.87 3.50
N GLY A 428 7.79 -17.57 3.53
CA GLY A 428 7.37 -16.90 4.75
C GLY A 428 6.01 -17.40 5.25
N LYS A 429 5.83 -17.35 6.57
CA LYS A 429 4.56 -17.70 7.22
C LYS A 429 4.06 -16.57 8.09
N MET A 430 2.75 -16.38 8.08
CA MET A 430 1.99 -15.45 8.90
C MET A 430 1.11 -16.23 9.87
N PHE A 431 1.06 -15.80 11.11
CA PHE A 431 0.28 -16.43 12.17
C PHE A 431 -0.14 -15.40 13.22
N LEU A 432 -1.15 -15.71 14.03
CA LEU A 432 -1.54 -14.90 15.16
C LEU A 432 -0.73 -15.30 16.40
N GLN A 433 -0.24 -14.30 17.13
CA GLN A 433 0.36 -14.45 18.44
C GLN A 433 -0.21 -13.35 19.34
N ASN A 434 -0.97 -13.72 20.37
CA ASN A 434 -1.66 -12.76 21.25
C ASN A 434 -2.54 -11.76 20.47
N ASP A 435 -3.36 -12.27 19.54
CA ASP A 435 -4.24 -11.49 18.65
C ASP A 435 -3.50 -10.49 17.73
N ARG A 436 -2.19 -10.64 17.54
CA ARG A 436 -1.39 -9.86 16.60
C ARG A 436 -0.84 -10.74 15.51
N LEU A 437 -0.97 -10.29 14.25
CA LEU A 437 -0.31 -10.95 13.13
C LEU A 437 1.22 -10.83 13.29
N ARG A 438 1.94 -11.94 13.15
CA ARG A 438 3.40 -12.02 13.10
C ARG A 438 3.85 -12.69 11.81
N ILE A 439 5.06 -12.38 11.39
CA ILE A 439 5.73 -13.01 10.25
C ILE A 439 6.95 -13.77 10.74
N SER A 440 7.08 -15.04 10.32
CA SER A 440 8.26 -15.87 10.52
C SER A 440 8.81 -16.27 9.16
N TRP A 441 10.10 -16.02 8.95
CA TRP A 441 10.82 -16.41 7.74
C TRP A 441 12.31 -16.67 8.01
N PRO A 442 12.63 -17.75 8.72
CA PRO A 442 13.99 -18.00 9.17
C PRO A 442 15.00 -17.97 8.02
N ASN A 443 16.09 -17.22 8.20
CA ASN A 443 17.21 -17.11 7.26
C ASN A 443 16.89 -16.46 5.91
N VAL A 444 15.76 -15.75 5.75
CA VAL A 444 15.42 -15.08 4.49
C VAL A 444 16.56 -14.17 3.98
N GLY A 445 17.18 -13.38 4.86
CA GLY A 445 18.29 -12.49 4.51
C GLY A 445 19.59 -13.18 4.07
N LYS A 446 19.70 -14.51 4.28
CA LYS A 446 20.85 -15.34 3.88
C LYS A 446 20.60 -16.08 2.55
N LYS A 447 19.46 -15.87 1.90
CA LYS A 447 19.18 -16.51 0.61
C LYS A 447 20.14 -15.98 -0.47
N PRO A 448 20.62 -16.84 -1.39
CA PRO A 448 21.61 -16.45 -2.42
C PRO A 448 21.20 -15.25 -3.29
N ILE A 449 19.89 -15.05 -3.49
CA ILE A 449 19.37 -13.93 -4.27
C ILE A 449 19.77 -12.57 -3.67
N PHE A 450 19.79 -12.41 -2.34
CA PHE A 450 20.14 -11.14 -1.71
C PHE A 450 21.64 -10.83 -1.80
N GLU A 451 22.49 -11.84 -1.82
CA GLU A 451 23.92 -11.69 -2.10
C GLU A 451 24.16 -11.27 -3.56
N LYS A 452 23.41 -11.89 -4.49
CA LYS A 452 23.44 -11.53 -5.91
C LYS A 452 22.99 -10.09 -6.14
N ILE A 453 21.88 -9.67 -5.53
CA ILE A 453 21.41 -8.28 -5.58
C ILE A 453 22.48 -7.34 -5.03
N SER A 454 23.05 -7.64 -3.86
CA SER A 454 24.10 -6.82 -3.25
C SER A 454 25.33 -6.66 -4.15
N THR A 455 25.72 -7.72 -4.85
CA THR A 455 26.82 -7.71 -5.82
C THR A 455 26.51 -6.79 -7.00
N ILE A 456 25.32 -6.91 -7.59
CA ILE A 456 24.90 -6.07 -8.72
C ILE A 456 24.79 -4.59 -8.30
N LEU A 457 24.26 -4.29 -7.10
CA LEU A 457 24.17 -2.91 -6.61
C LEU A 457 25.54 -2.29 -6.33
N LYS A 458 26.51 -3.10 -5.87
CA LYS A 458 27.91 -2.67 -5.74
C LYS A 458 28.51 -2.33 -7.11
N GLU A 459 28.26 -3.14 -8.13
CA GLU A 459 28.71 -2.85 -9.50
C GLU A 459 28.01 -1.60 -10.08
N ALA A 460 26.71 -1.45 -9.85
CA ALA A 460 25.93 -0.26 -10.24
C ALA A 460 26.48 1.03 -9.61
N THR A 461 27.12 0.92 -8.44
CA THR A 461 27.72 2.03 -7.69
C THR A 461 29.07 2.49 -8.27
N VAL A 462 29.80 1.61 -8.96
CA VAL A 462 31.14 1.90 -9.53
C VAL A 462 31.15 3.12 -10.45
N PRO A 463 30.29 3.26 -11.47
CA PRO A 463 30.33 4.41 -12.38
C PRO A 463 29.94 5.72 -11.70
N LEU A 464 29.16 5.67 -10.63
CA LEU A 464 28.83 6.85 -9.79
C LEU A 464 29.96 7.19 -8.82
N GLN A 465 30.93 6.28 -8.68
CA GLN A 465 32.03 6.34 -7.75
C GLN A 465 31.53 6.56 -6.31
N GLY A 466 30.48 5.84 -5.92
CA GLY A 466 29.91 5.93 -4.56
C GLY A 466 30.55 4.95 -3.58
N THR A 467 30.19 5.06 -2.32
CA THR A 467 30.33 3.96 -1.35
C THR A 467 29.03 3.18 -1.36
N TYR A 468 29.06 1.90 -1.72
CA TYR A 468 27.87 1.07 -1.65
C TYR A 468 27.54 0.82 -0.17
N ILE A 469 26.31 1.12 0.22
CA ILE A 469 25.79 0.89 1.56
C ILE A 469 24.55 0.01 1.43
N LYS A 470 24.60 -1.15 2.09
CA LYS A 470 23.40 -1.97 2.36
C LYS A 470 22.54 -1.23 3.39
N ASN A 471 21.22 -1.20 3.18
CA ASN A 471 20.20 -0.53 4.00
C ASN A 471 20.68 -0.02 5.39
N PRO A 472 20.83 1.30 5.60
CA PRO A 472 21.50 1.90 6.76
C PRO A 472 20.61 2.08 8.00
N VAL A 473 19.29 1.89 7.87
CA VAL A 473 18.31 2.33 8.88
C VAL A 473 18.17 1.35 10.07
N TRP A 474 18.91 0.21 10.11
CA TRP A 474 18.65 -0.80 11.14
C TRP A 474 19.88 -1.33 11.90
N ASN A 475 19.69 -1.40 13.22
CA ASN A 475 20.68 -1.71 14.25
C ASN A 475 21.23 -3.13 14.14
N ARG A 476 22.53 -3.26 14.37
CA ARG A 476 23.32 -4.50 14.44
C ARG A 476 22.93 -5.48 15.57
N LEU A 477 21.84 -5.20 16.30
CA LEU A 477 21.38 -5.94 17.49
C LEU A 477 20.35 -7.03 17.18
N THR A 478 19.71 -7.04 15.99
CA THR A 478 18.61 -7.97 15.68
C THR A 478 18.88 -8.96 14.55
N ASP A 479 20.04 -8.90 13.88
CA ASP A 479 20.42 -9.86 12.80
C ASP A 479 19.42 -9.89 11.60
N GLN A 480 18.69 -8.79 11.36
CA GLN A 480 17.54 -8.70 10.44
C GLN A 480 17.68 -7.57 9.41
N ASP A 481 18.02 -7.95 8.18
CA ASP A 481 18.45 -7.00 7.12
C ASP A 481 17.35 -6.61 6.10
N LEU A 482 16.11 -7.11 6.22
CA LEU A 482 15.09 -6.95 5.18
C LEU A 482 13.86 -6.14 5.63
N ILE A 483 13.44 -5.24 4.75
CA ILE A 483 12.15 -4.56 4.80
C ILE A 483 11.48 -4.72 3.45
N SER A 484 10.19 -5.04 3.46
CA SER A 484 9.37 -5.06 2.27
C SER A 484 8.29 -3.99 2.32
N VAL A 485 8.06 -3.37 1.17
CA VAL A 485 6.91 -2.50 0.89
C VAL A 485 5.93 -3.18 -0.09
N HIS A 486 6.25 -4.40 -0.49
CA HIS A 486 5.50 -5.24 -1.42
C HIS A 486 5.13 -6.60 -0.79
N PRO A 487 4.45 -6.63 0.38
CA PRO A 487 4.01 -7.90 0.96
C PRO A 487 3.00 -8.59 0.04
N LEU A 488 3.27 -9.85 -0.27
CA LEU A 488 2.44 -10.73 -1.09
C LEU A 488 2.21 -12.05 -0.37
N GLY A 489 1.14 -12.76 -0.75
CA GLY A 489 0.80 -14.05 -0.18
C GLY A 489 0.20 -13.96 1.21
N GLY A 490 -0.03 -15.12 1.83
CA GLY A 490 -0.82 -15.27 3.06
C GLY A 490 -2.16 -15.97 2.84
N CYS A 491 -2.81 -15.72 1.72
CA CYS A 491 -4.02 -16.44 1.31
C CYS A 491 -3.86 -16.96 -0.13
N PRO A 492 -2.80 -17.72 -0.43
CA PRO A 492 -2.36 -17.97 -1.80
C PRO A 492 -3.45 -18.67 -2.61
N MET A 493 -3.53 -18.30 -3.88
CA MET A 493 -4.36 -18.96 -4.88
C MET A 493 -3.79 -20.33 -5.26
N GLY A 494 -4.66 -21.30 -5.57
CA GLY A 494 -4.27 -22.63 -6.05
C GLY A 494 -5.46 -23.45 -6.55
N ASP A 495 -5.21 -24.71 -6.93
CA ASP A 495 -6.21 -25.61 -7.49
C ASP A 495 -6.98 -26.41 -6.41
N ASP A 496 -6.51 -26.44 -5.16
CA ASP A 496 -7.06 -27.25 -4.06
C ASP A 496 -6.79 -26.63 -2.67
N ALA A 497 -7.76 -26.76 -1.77
CA ALA A 497 -7.70 -26.21 -0.42
C ALA A 497 -6.56 -26.77 0.44
N SER A 498 -5.96 -27.92 0.09
CA SER A 498 -4.80 -28.48 0.79
C SER A 498 -3.51 -27.68 0.60
N THR A 499 -3.45 -26.83 -0.42
CA THR A 499 -2.25 -26.05 -0.78
C THR A 499 -2.50 -24.56 -0.98
N SER A 500 -3.76 -24.13 -0.87
CA SER A 500 -4.18 -22.76 -1.15
C SER A 500 -5.40 -22.34 -0.34
N ALA A 501 -5.55 -21.03 -0.13
CA ALA A 501 -6.68 -20.46 0.61
C ALA A 501 -7.85 -20.08 -0.31
N VAL A 502 -7.57 -19.78 -1.58
CA VAL A 502 -8.57 -19.38 -2.57
C VAL A 502 -8.41 -20.12 -3.89
N ASN A 503 -9.52 -20.31 -4.60
CA ASN A 503 -9.52 -20.85 -5.96
C ASN A 503 -9.09 -19.79 -7.00
N GLU A 504 -9.10 -20.16 -8.27
CA GLU A 504 -8.73 -19.29 -9.39
C GLU A 504 -9.59 -18.03 -9.53
N ASN A 505 -10.78 -18.00 -8.93
CA ASN A 505 -11.70 -16.85 -8.96
C ASN A 505 -11.64 -16.04 -7.66
N CYS A 506 -10.59 -16.22 -6.85
CA CYS A 506 -10.42 -15.57 -5.57
C CYS A 506 -11.49 -15.92 -4.51
N GLN A 507 -12.24 -17.03 -4.69
CA GLN A 507 -13.21 -17.51 -3.71
C GLN A 507 -12.51 -18.32 -2.62
N VAL A 508 -12.88 -18.08 -1.36
CA VAL A 508 -12.29 -18.77 -0.21
C VAL A 508 -12.75 -20.21 -0.13
N TYR A 509 -11.81 -21.14 0.01
CA TYR A 509 -12.14 -22.55 0.25
C TYR A 509 -12.79 -22.74 1.63
N SER A 510 -13.85 -23.54 1.68
CA SER A 510 -14.65 -23.80 2.88
C SER A 510 -14.18 -25.02 3.68
N GLY A 511 -13.03 -25.59 3.30
CA GLY A 511 -12.46 -26.80 3.89
C GLY A 511 -10.94 -26.84 3.83
N LYS A 512 -10.37 -27.96 4.30
CA LYS A 512 -8.92 -28.19 4.38
C LYS A 512 -8.34 -28.88 3.14
N SER A 513 -9.19 -29.47 2.31
CA SER A 513 -8.85 -30.14 1.05
C SER A 513 -10.06 -30.07 0.11
N GLY A 514 -9.84 -30.36 -1.16
CA GLY A 514 -10.88 -30.31 -2.18
C GLY A 514 -11.09 -28.91 -2.73
N LYS A 515 -12.20 -28.75 -3.46
CA LYS A 515 -12.51 -27.55 -4.25
C LYS A 515 -13.72 -26.78 -3.77
N GLU A 516 -14.34 -27.21 -2.67
CA GLU A 516 -15.51 -26.55 -2.11
C GLU A 516 -15.16 -25.17 -1.60
N THR A 517 -15.97 -24.18 -1.97
CA THR A 517 -15.78 -22.77 -1.61
C THR A 517 -16.98 -22.22 -0.89
N TYR A 518 -16.76 -21.15 -0.14
CA TYR A 518 -17.82 -20.39 0.48
C TYR A 518 -18.58 -19.55 -0.55
N ASN A 519 -19.90 -19.71 -0.60
CA ASN A 519 -20.74 -18.78 -1.34
C ASN A 519 -20.64 -17.37 -0.72
N GLY A 520 -20.31 -16.40 -1.55
CA GLY A 520 -20.23 -15.01 -1.14
C GLY A 520 -18.99 -14.61 -0.34
N LEU A 521 -17.91 -15.39 -0.28
CA LEU A 521 -16.66 -14.96 0.37
C LEU A 521 -15.47 -15.00 -0.59
N TYR A 522 -14.85 -13.83 -0.77
CA TYR A 522 -13.75 -13.61 -1.72
C TYR A 522 -12.59 -12.86 -1.07
N ILE A 523 -11.39 -12.99 -1.63
CA ILE A 523 -10.23 -12.18 -1.27
C ILE A 523 -9.63 -11.56 -2.53
N MET A 524 -9.64 -10.24 -2.63
CA MET A 524 -9.18 -9.51 -3.82
C MET A 524 -8.11 -8.51 -3.41
N ASP A 525 -6.90 -8.99 -3.10
CA ASP A 525 -5.72 -8.16 -2.82
C ASP A 525 -4.40 -8.96 -2.97
N GLY A 526 -3.28 -8.40 -2.51
CA GLY A 526 -1.96 -9.04 -2.59
C GLY A 526 -1.83 -10.38 -1.85
N SER A 527 -2.74 -10.72 -0.93
CA SER A 527 -2.68 -11.99 -0.18
C SER A 527 -2.88 -13.22 -1.06
N VAL A 528 -3.60 -13.09 -2.18
CA VAL A 528 -3.89 -14.22 -3.09
C VAL A 528 -2.75 -14.53 -4.05
N ILE A 529 -1.79 -13.62 -4.18
CA ILE A 529 -0.66 -13.80 -5.10
C ILE A 529 0.25 -14.90 -4.52
N PRO A 530 0.42 -16.05 -5.21
CA PRO A 530 1.06 -17.22 -4.64
C PRO A 530 2.59 -17.18 -4.70
N ARG A 531 3.17 -16.16 -5.34
CA ARG A 531 4.62 -15.97 -5.48
C ARG A 531 5.02 -14.50 -5.69
N SER A 532 6.28 -14.19 -5.43
CA SER A 532 6.98 -12.99 -5.88
C SER A 532 6.86 -12.81 -7.39
N LEU A 533 6.67 -11.56 -7.79
CA LEU A 533 6.44 -11.15 -9.17
C LEU A 533 7.71 -10.60 -9.84
N GLY A 534 8.74 -10.24 -9.07
CA GLY A 534 9.98 -9.65 -9.59
C GLY A 534 9.77 -8.25 -10.20
N VAL A 535 8.64 -7.61 -9.90
CA VAL A 535 8.23 -6.24 -10.26
C VAL A 535 7.34 -5.64 -9.19
N ASN A 536 7.11 -4.33 -9.22
CA ASN A 536 6.14 -3.69 -8.33
C ASN A 536 4.76 -4.35 -8.51
N PRO A 537 4.13 -4.84 -7.43
CA PRO A 537 3.02 -5.78 -7.53
C PRO A 537 1.68 -5.15 -7.86
N LEU A 538 1.56 -3.81 -7.76
CA LEU A 538 0.26 -3.14 -7.76
C LEU A 538 -0.56 -3.49 -9.01
N LEU A 539 0.08 -3.53 -10.18
CA LEU A 539 -0.63 -3.69 -11.43
C LEU A 539 -1.13 -5.13 -11.60
N THR A 540 -0.35 -6.12 -11.16
CA THR A 540 -0.80 -7.53 -11.13
C THR A 540 -1.93 -7.73 -10.12
N ILE A 541 -1.87 -7.08 -8.94
CA ILE A 541 -2.99 -7.10 -7.97
C ILE A 541 -4.25 -6.52 -8.61
N CYS A 542 -4.14 -5.43 -9.37
CA CYS A 542 -5.27 -4.85 -10.08
C CYS A 542 -5.82 -5.82 -11.13
N ALA A 543 -4.98 -6.42 -11.96
CA ALA A 543 -5.40 -7.36 -13.01
C ALA A 543 -6.13 -8.59 -12.42
N ILE A 544 -5.61 -9.18 -11.35
CA ILE A 544 -6.28 -10.30 -10.66
C ILE A 544 -7.63 -9.87 -10.06
N SER A 545 -7.70 -8.65 -9.51
CA SER A 545 -8.95 -8.13 -8.91
C SER A 545 -10.00 -7.80 -9.97
N GLU A 546 -9.62 -7.18 -11.09
CA GLU A 546 -10.52 -6.91 -12.24
C GLU A 546 -11.11 -8.22 -12.77
N ARG A 547 -10.26 -9.25 -12.95
CA ARG A 547 -10.71 -10.58 -13.35
C ARG A 547 -11.68 -11.17 -12.35
N ALA A 548 -11.35 -11.16 -11.07
CA ALA A 548 -12.21 -11.74 -10.03
C ALA A 548 -13.58 -11.04 -9.97
N CYS A 549 -13.61 -9.72 -10.14
CA CYS A 549 -14.84 -8.94 -10.27
C CYS A 549 -15.65 -9.36 -11.50
N GLU A 550 -15.02 -9.46 -12.68
CA GLU A 550 -15.71 -9.93 -13.90
C GLU A 550 -16.35 -11.30 -13.69
N LYS A 551 -15.61 -12.27 -13.12
CA LYS A 551 -16.14 -13.62 -12.87
C LYS A 551 -17.28 -13.61 -11.87
N LEU A 552 -17.14 -12.89 -10.75
CA LEU A 552 -18.20 -12.74 -9.75
C LEU A 552 -19.49 -12.14 -10.34
N ILE A 553 -19.36 -11.06 -11.10
CA ILE A 553 -20.53 -10.38 -11.71
C ILE A 553 -21.19 -11.27 -12.77
N SER A 554 -20.38 -11.96 -13.58
CA SER A 554 -20.88 -12.91 -14.59
C SER A 554 -21.64 -14.08 -13.96
N GLN A 555 -21.15 -14.62 -12.83
CA GLN A 555 -21.84 -15.67 -12.08
C GLN A 555 -23.21 -15.23 -11.54
N LYS A 556 -23.38 -13.93 -11.27
CA LYS A 556 -24.66 -13.32 -10.88
C LYS A 556 -25.59 -13.03 -12.08
N GLY A 557 -25.17 -13.31 -13.32
CA GLY A 557 -25.93 -12.98 -14.53
C GLY A 557 -26.00 -11.47 -14.80
N LEU A 558 -25.08 -10.69 -14.23
CA LEU A 558 -24.99 -9.24 -14.36
C LEU A 558 -23.84 -8.87 -15.32
N THR A 559 -23.77 -7.59 -15.69
CA THR A 559 -22.69 -7.06 -16.54
C THR A 559 -22.08 -5.80 -15.92
N ILE A 560 -20.79 -5.59 -16.15
CA ILE A 560 -20.09 -4.38 -15.70
C ILE A 560 -20.07 -3.39 -16.87
N ASN A 561 -20.59 -2.19 -16.65
CA ASN A 561 -20.41 -1.09 -17.60
C ASN A 561 -19.04 -0.45 -17.39
N TYR A 562 -18.10 -0.63 -18.32
CA TYR A 562 -16.75 -0.05 -18.26
C TYR A 562 -16.64 1.35 -18.89
N ASN A 563 -17.73 1.93 -19.40
CA ASN A 563 -17.66 3.20 -20.11
C ASN A 563 -17.10 4.33 -19.23
N LEU A 564 -16.28 5.16 -19.88
CA LEU A 564 -15.71 6.39 -19.36
C LEU A 564 -16.03 7.54 -20.33
N PRO A 565 -16.15 8.78 -19.82
CA PRO A 565 -16.00 9.15 -18.41
C PRO A 565 -17.21 8.77 -17.54
N SER A 566 -16.99 8.60 -16.24
CA SER A 566 -18.02 8.17 -15.27
C SER A 566 -18.48 9.27 -14.31
N TYR A 567 -18.52 10.52 -14.79
CA TYR A 567 -18.98 11.66 -14.01
C TYR A 567 -20.39 11.42 -13.45
N PRO A 568 -20.71 11.96 -12.26
CA PRO A 568 -22.09 11.99 -11.78
C PRO A 568 -22.98 12.64 -12.85
N LYS A 569 -24.09 11.99 -13.24
CA LYS A 569 -25.03 12.57 -14.23
C LYS A 569 -25.67 13.88 -13.75
N HIS A 570 -25.60 14.17 -12.44
CA HIS A 570 -26.13 15.38 -11.82
C HIS A 570 -25.23 15.83 -10.66
N THR A 571 -24.35 16.81 -10.89
CA THR A 571 -23.58 17.49 -9.83
C THR A 571 -24.37 18.60 -9.12
N ASN A 572 -25.68 18.72 -9.39
CA ASN A 572 -26.59 19.61 -8.67
C ASN A 572 -27.24 18.90 -7.47
N VAL A 573 -26.45 18.28 -6.60
CA VAL A 573 -26.90 18.08 -5.22
C VAL A 573 -26.32 19.27 -4.46
N PRO A 574 -27.13 20.28 -4.11
CA PRO A 574 -26.67 21.32 -3.21
C PRO A 574 -26.11 20.63 -1.96
N ASP A 575 -25.01 21.14 -1.40
CA ASP A 575 -24.64 20.82 -0.03
C ASP A 575 -25.87 21.12 0.83
N GLU A 576 -26.70 20.12 1.11
CA GLU A 576 -27.66 20.18 2.18
C GLU A 576 -26.82 20.29 3.44
N LYS A 577 -26.53 21.54 3.81
CA LYS A 577 -26.17 21.90 5.17
C LYS A 577 -27.33 21.46 6.03
N THR A 578 -27.32 20.18 6.41
CA THR A 578 -28.20 19.68 7.45
C THR A 578 -27.76 20.43 8.69
N LEU A 579 -28.60 21.37 9.13
CA LEU A 579 -28.45 22.04 10.41
C LEU A 579 -28.51 20.94 11.47
N GLY A 580 -27.34 20.52 11.96
CA GLY A 580 -27.18 19.45 12.93
C GLY A 580 -26.67 20.01 14.26
N ILE A 581 -27.25 19.52 15.35
CA ILE A 581 -26.71 19.73 16.70
C ILE A 581 -25.79 18.56 16.98
N GLU A 582 -24.50 18.83 17.15
CA GLU A 582 -23.52 17.86 17.64
C GLU A 582 -23.53 17.90 19.17
N PHE A 583 -23.79 16.75 19.79
CA PHE A 583 -23.71 16.61 21.24
C PHE A 583 -22.31 16.13 21.59
N THR A 584 -21.57 16.93 22.35
CA THR A 584 -20.20 16.60 22.80
C THR A 584 -20.16 15.54 23.90
N GLU A 585 -21.31 15.10 24.40
CA GLU A 585 -21.45 14.16 25.51
C GLU A 585 -22.57 13.15 25.27
N CYS A 586 -22.35 11.89 25.67
CA CYS A 586 -23.38 10.85 25.64
C CYS A 586 -24.31 11.00 26.86
N MET A 587 -25.56 11.38 26.64
CA MET A 587 -26.59 11.27 27.68
C MET A 587 -27.12 9.83 27.74
N LYS A 588 -26.84 9.13 28.84
CA LYS A 588 -27.56 7.91 29.23
C LYS A 588 -28.55 8.26 30.35
N GLY A 589 -29.82 7.95 30.12
CA GLY A 589 -30.89 8.11 31.11
C GLY A 589 -32.02 7.12 30.85
N PHE A 590 -32.77 6.79 31.90
CA PHE A 590 -33.95 5.93 31.81
C PHE A 590 -35.19 6.78 31.61
N PHE A 591 -36.05 6.39 30.66
CA PHE A 591 -37.39 6.96 30.52
C PHE A 591 -38.38 6.03 31.23
N PRO A 592 -39.02 6.44 32.34
CA PRO A 592 -40.06 5.63 32.94
C PRO A 592 -41.32 5.68 32.08
N LEU A 593 -41.88 4.52 31.75
CA LEU A 593 -43.09 4.34 30.92
C LEU A 593 -44.39 4.88 31.55
N ASN A 594 -44.34 5.65 32.65
CA ASN A 594 -45.54 6.12 33.35
C ASN A 594 -45.40 7.58 33.84
N PRO A 595 -46.16 8.55 33.29
CA PRO A 595 -45.91 9.99 33.43
C PRO A 595 -46.36 10.64 34.76
N LYS A 596 -46.82 9.88 35.77
CA LYS A 596 -47.52 10.45 36.92
C LYS A 596 -46.72 10.74 38.19
N LYS A 597 -45.39 10.60 38.21
CA LYS A 597 -44.58 10.96 39.40
C LYS A 597 -43.20 11.51 39.07
N THR A 598 -43.09 12.71 38.52
CA THR A 598 -41.79 13.42 38.46
C THR A 598 -41.98 14.94 38.30
N GLN A 599 -42.45 15.61 39.35
CA GLN A 599 -42.12 17.02 39.60
C GLN A 599 -41.38 17.07 40.94
N LYS A 600 -40.05 16.88 40.94
CA LYS A 600 -39.14 17.59 41.87
C LYS A 600 -37.66 17.22 41.84
N GLU A 601 -37.20 16.18 41.14
CA GLU A 601 -35.80 15.74 41.31
C GLU A 601 -35.05 15.45 40.00
N VAL A 602 -34.94 16.41 39.08
CA VAL A 602 -33.84 16.36 38.07
C VAL A 602 -33.43 17.77 37.63
N ILE A 603 -33.14 18.69 38.55
CA ILE A 603 -32.31 19.87 38.20
C ILE A 603 -31.43 20.21 39.39
N LYS A 604 -30.22 19.64 39.45
CA LYS A 604 -29.08 20.27 40.12
C LYS A 604 -27.79 20.03 39.36
N SER A 605 -27.18 21.16 39.00
CA SER A 605 -25.81 21.43 38.57
C SER A 605 -25.32 20.87 37.22
N VAL A 606 -25.36 21.74 36.21
CA VAL A 606 -24.21 21.92 35.32
C VAL A 606 -23.84 23.40 35.36
N ARG A 607 -22.66 23.70 35.93
CA ARG A 607 -22.05 25.03 35.85
C ARG A 607 -21.44 25.16 34.46
N THR A 608 -22.03 25.98 33.61
CA THR A 608 -21.40 26.46 32.37
C THR A 608 -20.29 27.45 32.73
N LYS A 609 -19.04 27.10 32.43
CA LYS A 609 -17.97 28.08 32.25
C LYS A 609 -17.97 28.47 30.78
N ALA A 610 -18.45 29.67 30.48
CA ALA A 610 -18.06 30.35 29.26
C ALA A 610 -16.63 30.89 29.45
N LEU A 611 -15.75 30.64 28.48
CA LEU A 611 -14.50 31.37 28.32
C LEU A 611 -14.50 32.03 26.92
N PRO A 612 -13.86 33.19 26.79
CA PRO A 612 -14.13 34.18 25.74
C PRO A 612 -13.66 33.78 24.34
#